data_AF-A0A6J8DXK0-F1
#
_entry.id   AF-A0A6J8DXK0-F1
#
_cell.length_a   1.000
_cell.length_b   1.000
_cell.length_c   1.000
_cell.angle_alpha   90.00
_cell.angle_beta   90.00
_cell.angle_gamma   90.00
#
_symmetry.space_group_name_H-M   'P 1'
#
loop_
_entity.id
_entity.type
_entity.pdbx_description
1 polymer ?
#
loop_
_entity_poly.entity_id
_entity_poly.type
_entity_poly.pdbx_seq_one_letter_code
_entity_poly.pdbx_strand_id
1 'polypeptide(L)'
;MDNYRGITVTPIISKLFESSILPCLSDIFLLSTLQFGFTEGLCMLMAVFIINEARAETKHTTFDSLFLMTVDSKKAFDVVDHIIMMDKFYENIPNSSLWTVIKDFYSGLTSKVKWKGIFSHSFSIKQGVRQRRLDTGQYHHIPVQRNNPSGNIRSELKEINLNIDARLSIARRTLYFLIKTGVHGSNGLNPATSFKIYQCYVLPRPICGLEILPLNNSQMDKSNKFHLKNLKSFQSLPIRTASCAVLLLIGALALEAEIHKRQLTFLHNVLSCENNTIRDLSERQILMNMQNPTSFFNKIESLLSSSYEVPEITALQQCLPTKLSWKSTVKISIREFWTQKLKSDISQKSSLNT
;
A
#
# COMPACT_ATOMS: atom_id res chain seq x y z
N MET A 1 -13.71 13.09 20.19
CA MET A 1 -14.53 13.44 19.01
C MET A 1 -13.65 13.60 17.75
N ASP A 2 -12.48 12.94 17.71
CA ASP A 2 -11.35 13.42 16.90
C ASP A 2 -11.13 12.68 15.58
N ASN A 3 -12.06 11.79 15.19
CA ASN A 3 -11.92 10.91 14.03
C ASN A 3 -12.89 11.22 12.87
N TYR A 4 -13.60 12.34 12.92
CA TYR A 4 -14.49 12.74 11.83
C TYR A 4 -13.70 13.50 10.76
N ARG A 5 -13.84 13.05 9.51
CA ARG A 5 -13.22 13.68 8.33
C ARG A 5 -14.31 14.32 7.48
N GLY A 6 -14.22 15.62 7.24
CA GLY A 6 -15.15 16.35 6.40
C GLY A 6 -14.98 15.96 4.94
N ILE A 7 -16.00 15.38 4.31
CA ILE A 7 -15.96 15.03 2.89
C ILE A 7 -16.80 16.04 2.12
N THR A 8 -16.23 16.59 1.04
CA THR A 8 -17.00 17.43 0.12
C THR A 8 -17.48 16.61 -1.05
N VAL A 9 -18.79 16.67 -1.32
CA VAL A 9 -19.38 16.09 -2.52
C VAL A 9 -19.43 17.18 -3.59
N THR A 10 -18.56 17.09 -4.59
CA THR A 10 -18.51 18.04 -5.70
C THR A 10 -19.49 17.65 -6.83
N PRO A 11 -20.12 18.64 -7.49
CA PRO A 11 -20.90 18.39 -8.71
C PRO A 11 -20.06 17.71 -9.78
N ILE A 12 -20.70 16.91 -10.65
CA ILE A 12 -20.02 16.17 -11.72
C ILE A 12 -19.28 17.11 -12.69
N ILE A 13 -19.86 18.28 -12.99
CA ILE A 13 -19.25 19.29 -13.87
C ILE A 13 -17.92 19.77 -13.29
N SER A 14 -17.85 20.03 -11.98
CA SER A 14 -16.60 20.41 -11.32
C SER A 14 -15.54 19.32 -11.40
N LYS A 15 -15.93 18.03 -11.33
CA LYS A 15 -14.98 16.91 -11.47
C LYS A 15 -14.44 16.79 -12.89
N LEU A 16 -15.30 16.95 -13.90
CA LEU A 16 -14.88 16.95 -15.30
C LEU A 16 -13.89 18.08 -15.55
N PHE A 17 -14.21 19.28 -15.06
CA PHE A 17 -13.35 20.44 -15.17
C PHE A 17 -11.98 20.25 -14.50
N GLU A 18 -11.96 19.79 -13.25
CA GLU A 18 -10.74 19.45 -12.50
C GLU A 18 -9.91 18.41 -13.27
N SER A 19 -10.54 17.36 -13.79
CA SER A 19 -9.87 16.32 -14.59
C SER A 19 -9.26 16.83 -15.89
N SER A 20 -9.83 17.87 -16.50
CA SER A 20 -9.28 18.49 -17.72
C SER A 20 -8.09 19.41 -17.42
N ILE A 21 -8.06 20.01 -16.22
CA ILE A 21 -7.00 20.94 -15.81
C ILE A 21 -5.80 20.22 -15.21
N LEU A 22 -6.01 19.08 -14.54
CA LEU A 22 -4.97 18.36 -13.80
C LEU A 22 -3.70 18.06 -14.64
N PRO A 23 -3.79 17.58 -15.90
CA PRO A 23 -2.59 17.33 -16.71
C PRO A 23 -1.79 18.60 -16.98
N CYS A 24 -2.46 19.74 -17.18
CA CYS A 24 -1.78 21.02 -17.37
C CYS A 24 -1.03 21.47 -16.11
N LEU A 25 -1.57 21.15 -14.92
CA LEU A 25 -0.94 21.51 -13.65
C LEU A 25 0.21 20.57 -13.29
N SER A 26 0.12 19.28 -13.61
CA SER A 26 1.19 18.31 -13.30
C SER A 26 2.51 18.64 -13.99
N ASP A 27 2.44 19.20 -15.20
CA ASP A 27 3.65 19.57 -15.97
C ASP A 27 4.33 20.82 -15.41
N ILE A 28 3.57 21.66 -14.70
CA ILE A 28 4.05 22.95 -14.17
C ILE A 28 4.63 22.76 -12.77
N PHE A 29 3.98 21.96 -11.92
CA PHE A 29 4.43 21.73 -10.55
C PHE A 29 5.41 20.55 -10.48
N LEU A 30 6.70 20.86 -10.50
CA LEU A 30 7.74 19.84 -10.31
C LEU A 30 7.70 19.28 -8.88
N LEU A 31 7.34 18.01 -8.75
CA LEU A 31 7.34 17.29 -7.46
C LEU A 31 8.74 16.77 -7.14
N SER A 32 9.06 16.70 -5.84
CA SER A 32 10.29 16.06 -5.36
C SER A 32 10.32 14.58 -5.77
N THR A 33 11.52 14.03 -6.05
CA THR A 33 11.70 12.59 -6.29
C THR A 33 11.34 11.73 -5.07
N LEU A 34 11.24 12.32 -3.87
CA LEU A 34 10.80 11.63 -2.65
C LEU A 34 9.29 11.76 -2.37
N GLN A 35 8.54 12.37 -3.29
CA GLN A 35 7.09 12.49 -3.21
C GLN A 35 6.43 11.23 -3.76
N PHE A 36 6.14 10.25 -2.90
CA PHE A 36 5.51 8.98 -3.30
C PHE A 36 3.97 9.02 -3.28
N GLY A 37 3.39 9.96 -2.53
CA GLY A 37 1.94 10.11 -2.42
C GLY A 37 1.40 10.95 -3.58
N PHE A 38 0.33 10.46 -4.22
CA PHE A 38 -0.36 11.17 -5.32
C PHE A 38 0.51 11.46 -6.56
N THR A 39 1.60 10.72 -6.71
CA THR A 39 2.49 10.77 -7.88
C THR A 39 2.24 9.53 -8.73
N GLU A 40 2.04 9.73 -10.03
CA GLU A 40 1.86 8.64 -10.98
C GLU A 40 3.09 7.74 -11.03
N GLY A 41 2.89 6.44 -11.23
CA GLY A 41 3.97 5.44 -11.26
C GLY A 41 4.61 5.11 -9.91
N LEU A 42 4.40 5.92 -8.87
CA LEU A 42 4.96 5.71 -7.54
C LEU A 42 3.92 5.16 -6.55
N CYS A 43 4.41 4.52 -5.49
CA CYS A 43 3.54 4.03 -4.42
C CYS A 43 4.19 4.16 -3.04
N MET A 44 3.37 4.20 -1.98
CA MET A 44 3.83 4.28 -0.59
C MET A 44 4.81 3.15 -0.22
N LEU A 45 4.69 1.98 -0.83
CA LEU A 45 5.63 0.88 -0.59
C LEU A 45 7.06 1.24 -1.01
N MET A 46 7.26 2.07 -2.04
CA MET A 46 8.59 2.54 -2.41
C MET A 46 9.22 3.45 -1.34
N ALA A 47 8.42 4.28 -0.66
CA ALA A 47 8.89 5.06 0.48
C ALA A 47 9.35 4.16 1.64
N VAL A 48 8.55 3.13 1.95
CA VAL A 48 8.88 2.13 2.98
C VAL A 48 10.13 1.33 2.59
N PHE A 49 10.28 1.02 1.29
CA PHE A 49 11.44 0.34 0.75
C PHE A 49 12.73 1.15 0.98
N ILE A 50 12.74 2.45 0.67
CA ILE A 50 13.91 3.32 0.95
C ILE A 50 14.29 3.26 2.44
N ILE A 51 13.31 3.44 3.33
CA ILE A 51 13.56 3.40 4.78
C ILE A 51 14.09 2.03 5.21
N ASN A 52 13.55 0.95 4.65
CA ASN A 52 13.96 -0.41 4.97
C ASN A 52 15.38 -0.73 4.48
N GLU A 53 15.76 -0.28 3.29
CA GLU A 53 17.12 -0.44 2.78
C GLU A 53 18.12 0.42 3.55
N ALA A 54 17.75 1.66 3.90
CA ALA A 54 18.57 2.50 4.78
C ALA A 54 18.81 1.80 6.14
N ARG A 55 17.77 1.20 6.72
CA ARG A 55 17.88 0.41 7.96
C ARG A 55 18.71 -0.86 7.79
N ALA A 56 18.66 -1.49 6.62
CA ALA A 56 19.50 -2.65 6.32
C ALA A 56 20.97 -2.23 6.24
N GLU A 57 21.27 -1.09 5.65
CA GLU A 57 22.63 -0.56 5.48
C GLU A 57 23.30 -0.14 6.80
N THR A 58 22.54 0.44 7.73
CA THR A 58 23.10 0.80 9.06
C THR A 58 23.52 -0.41 9.89
N LYS A 59 23.07 -1.63 9.57
CA LYS A 59 23.54 -2.85 10.23
C LYS A 59 24.94 -3.30 9.78
N HIS A 60 25.40 -2.79 8.63
CA HIS A 60 26.64 -3.23 7.98
C HIS A 60 27.70 -2.14 7.90
N THR A 61 27.34 -0.90 8.18
CA THR A 61 28.25 0.24 8.25
C THR A 61 28.61 0.55 9.71
N THR A 62 29.70 1.27 9.95
CA THR A 62 30.14 1.73 11.29
C THR A 62 29.21 2.78 11.93
N PHE A 63 28.08 3.09 11.30
CA PHE A 63 27.08 4.00 11.84
C PHE A 63 26.16 3.24 12.80
N ASP A 64 26.36 3.44 14.10
CA ASP A 64 25.66 2.71 15.16
C ASP A 64 24.14 3.00 15.26
N SER A 65 23.62 4.04 14.59
CA SER A 65 22.21 4.43 14.76
C SER A 65 21.57 5.09 13.53
N LEU A 66 20.37 4.61 13.18
CA LEU A 66 19.44 5.25 12.25
C LEU A 66 18.33 5.94 13.05
N PHE A 67 18.24 7.26 12.97
CA PHE A 67 17.14 8.01 13.58
C PHE A 67 16.03 8.27 12.56
N LEU A 68 14.82 7.82 12.87
CA LEU A 68 13.63 8.11 12.06
C LEU A 68 12.79 9.20 12.74
N MET A 69 12.65 10.35 12.07
CA MET A 69 11.71 11.38 12.47
C MET A 69 10.46 11.29 11.62
N THR A 70 9.29 11.15 12.27
CA THR A 70 8.00 11.18 11.58
C THR A 70 7.27 12.47 11.93
N VAL A 71 6.70 13.12 10.91
CA VAL A 71 5.93 14.36 11.06
C VAL A 71 4.58 14.14 10.40
N ASP A 72 3.51 14.37 11.15
CA ASP A 72 2.13 14.28 10.65
C ASP A 72 1.40 15.61 10.86
N SER A 73 0.78 16.11 9.79
CA SER A 73 0.05 17.38 9.81
C SER A 73 -1.42 17.14 10.15
N LYS A 74 -1.88 17.71 11.27
CA LYS A 74 -3.28 17.59 11.70
C LYS A 74 -4.23 18.24 10.69
N LYS A 75 -5.17 17.44 10.18
CA LYS A 75 -6.22 17.88 9.23
C LYS A 75 -5.64 18.67 8.03
N ALA A 76 -4.55 18.17 7.45
CA ALA A 76 -3.77 18.88 6.42
C ALA A 76 -4.63 19.56 5.34
N PHE A 77 -5.66 18.86 4.81
CA PHE A 77 -6.55 19.41 3.79
C PHE A 77 -7.47 20.52 4.29
N ASP A 78 -7.83 20.53 5.58
CA ASP A 78 -8.79 21.49 6.14
C ASP A 78 -8.11 22.80 6.57
N VAL A 79 -6.77 22.78 6.74
CA VAL A 79 -5.98 23.90 7.28
C VAL A 79 -5.16 24.64 6.21
N VAL A 80 -5.29 24.28 4.94
CA VAL A 80 -4.61 24.98 3.84
C VAL A 80 -5.12 26.42 3.73
N ASP A 81 -4.24 27.38 3.99
CA ASP A 81 -4.54 28.80 3.86
C ASP A 81 -4.68 29.19 2.39
N HIS A 82 -5.81 29.82 2.02
CA HIS A 82 -6.08 30.17 0.63
C HIS A 82 -5.14 31.25 0.10
N ILE A 83 -4.69 32.19 0.94
CA ILE A 83 -3.79 33.28 0.51
C ILE A 83 -2.45 32.68 0.10
N ILE A 84 -1.85 31.88 1.00
CA ILE A 84 -0.55 31.23 0.72
C ILE A 84 -0.64 30.32 -0.51
N MET A 85 -1.72 29.53 -0.61
CA MET A 85 -1.92 28.64 -1.75
C MET A 85 -2.01 29.42 -3.06
N MET A 86 -2.73 30.54 -3.07
CA MET A 86 -2.88 31.41 -4.23
C MET A 86 -1.57 32.09 -4.64
N ASP A 87 -0.77 32.56 -3.68
CA ASP A 87 0.53 33.17 -3.97
C ASP A 87 1.43 32.20 -4.75
N LYS A 88 1.48 30.94 -4.33
CA LYS A 88 2.28 29.93 -5.03
C LYS A 88 1.74 29.49 -6.38
N PHE A 89 0.41 29.45 -6.53
CA PHE A 89 -0.17 29.26 -7.85
C PHE A 89 0.29 30.41 -8.76
N TYR A 90 0.17 31.65 -8.29
CA TYR A 90 0.58 32.81 -9.06
C TYR A 90 2.08 32.82 -9.42
N GLU A 91 2.96 32.36 -8.53
CA GLU A 91 4.40 32.20 -8.82
C GLU A 91 4.68 31.26 -10.00
N ASN A 92 3.89 30.18 -10.14
CA ASN A 92 4.12 29.14 -11.16
C ASN A 92 3.32 29.36 -12.46
N ILE A 93 2.17 30.05 -12.39
CA ILE A 93 1.29 30.31 -13.54
C ILE A 93 0.85 31.78 -13.67
N PRO A 94 1.79 32.75 -13.60
CA PRO A 94 1.45 34.17 -13.53
C PRO A 94 0.69 34.61 -14.79
N ASN A 95 -0.37 35.41 -14.59
CA ASN A 95 -1.17 36.03 -15.67
C ASN A 95 -1.74 35.06 -16.73
N SER A 96 -1.89 33.79 -16.39
CA SER A 96 -2.51 32.79 -17.27
C SER A 96 -4.04 32.78 -17.15
N SER A 97 -4.72 32.29 -18.20
CA SER A 97 -6.14 31.96 -18.13
C SER A 97 -6.43 30.92 -17.03
N LEU A 98 -5.49 29.99 -16.83
CA LEU A 98 -5.53 28.98 -15.78
C LEU A 98 -5.50 29.58 -14.38
N TRP A 99 -4.67 30.60 -14.14
CA TRP A 99 -4.64 31.34 -12.88
C TRP A 99 -5.99 32.01 -12.59
N THR A 100 -6.56 32.68 -13.60
CA THR A 100 -7.85 33.37 -13.46
C THR A 100 -8.95 32.38 -13.07
N VAL A 101 -8.99 31.24 -13.75
CA VAL A 101 -9.90 30.14 -13.45
C VAL A 101 -9.73 29.63 -12.02
N ILE A 102 -8.50 29.35 -11.59
CA ILE A 102 -8.23 28.84 -10.24
C ILE A 102 -8.63 29.87 -9.19
N LYS A 103 -8.27 31.13 -9.38
CA LYS A 103 -8.64 32.23 -8.49
C LYS A 103 -10.16 32.35 -8.34
N ASP A 104 -10.90 32.28 -9.45
CA ASP A 104 -12.37 32.33 -9.45
C ASP A 104 -12.99 31.11 -8.76
N PHE A 105 -12.35 29.95 -8.85
CA PHE A 105 -12.83 28.72 -8.22
C PHE A 105 -12.80 28.75 -6.68
N TYR A 106 -11.96 29.61 -6.12
CA TYR A 106 -11.79 29.81 -4.67
C TYR A 106 -12.29 31.18 -4.20
N SER A 107 -12.71 32.07 -5.09
CA SER A 107 -13.27 33.37 -4.72
C SER A 107 -14.72 33.23 -4.23
N GLY A 108 -15.12 34.07 -3.27
CA GLY A 108 -16.52 34.16 -2.82
C GLY A 108 -17.11 32.89 -2.17
N LEU A 109 -16.28 31.91 -1.78
CA LEU A 109 -16.78 30.66 -1.21
C LEU A 109 -17.49 30.89 0.13
N THR A 110 -18.73 30.40 0.23
CA THR A 110 -19.52 30.41 1.48
C THR A 110 -20.03 29.02 1.82
N SER A 111 -20.33 28.80 3.10
CA SER A 111 -20.87 27.53 3.62
C SER A 111 -21.99 27.78 4.63
N LYS A 112 -22.85 26.78 4.79
CA LYS A 112 -23.92 26.71 5.80
C LYS A 112 -23.93 25.32 6.43
N VAL A 113 -24.23 25.24 7.73
CA VAL A 113 -24.43 23.97 8.44
C VAL A 113 -25.91 23.62 8.41
N LYS A 114 -26.25 22.41 7.95
CA LYS A 114 -27.61 21.86 8.07
C LYS A 114 -27.68 20.92 9.27
N TRP A 115 -28.50 21.24 10.26
CA TRP A 115 -28.72 20.40 11.44
C TRP A 115 -30.21 20.25 11.71
N LYS A 116 -30.69 18.99 11.80
CA LYS A 116 -32.11 18.66 12.00
C LYS A 116 -33.07 19.43 11.06
N GLY A 117 -32.67 19.62 9.80
CA GLY A 117 -33.47 20.32 8.78
C GLY A 117 -33.32 21.84 8.78
N ILE A 118 -32.67 22.44 9.78
CA ILE A 118 -32.46 23.89 9.90
C ILE A 118 -31.05 24.24 9.38
N PHE A 119 -30.95 25.35 8.65
CA PHE A 119 -29.68 25.88 8.17
C PHE A 119 -29.15 26.99 9.07
N SER A 120 -27.84 27.03 9.27
CA SER A 120 -27.16 28.17 9.88
C SER A 120 -27.13 29.38 8.94
N HIS A 121 -26.71 30.52 9.49
CA HIS A 121 -26.22 31.64 8.71
C HIS A 121 -25.06 31.22 7.79
N SER A 122 -24.91 31.91 6.66
CA SER A 122 -23.76 31.74 5.77
C SER A 122 -22.48 32.26 6.44
N PHE A 123 -21.39 31.55 6.27
CA PHE A 123 -20.05 32.03 6.63
C PHE A 123 -19.08 31.81 5.46
N SER A 124 -18.10 32.71 5.34
CA SER A 124 -17.08 32.63 4.29
C SER A 124 -16.04 31.55 4.60
N ILE A 125 -15.62 30.82 3.57
CA ILE A 125 -14.55 29.83 3.65
C ILE A 125 -13.24 30.51 3.26
N LYS A 126 -12.30 30.59 4.20
CA LYS A 126 -10.96 31.20 4.00
C LYS A 126 -9.80 30.19 4.01
N GLN A 127 -10.10 28.94 4.36
CA GLN A 127 -9.10 27.88 4.49
C GLN A 127 -9.70 26.54 4.08
N GLY A 128 -8.81 25.62 3.74
CA GLY A 128 -9.08 24.24 3.40
C GLY A 128 -9.29 24.02 1.90
N VAL A 129 -8.79 22.88 1.43
CA VAL A 129 -9.07 22.32 0.11
C VAL A 129 -10.11 21.23 0.29
N ARG A 130 -11.19 21.30 -0.49
CA ARG A 130 -12.33 20.37 -0.42
C ARG A 130 -11.86 18.92 -0.64
N GLN A 131 -11.88 18.10 0.40
CA GLN A 131 -11.45 16.69 0.34
C GLN A 131 -12.34 15.85 -0.60
N ARG A 132 -11.73 14.91 -1.35
CA ARG A 132 -12.28 14.10 -2.48
C ARG A 132 -12.30 14.78 -3.86
N ARG A 133 -11.60 15.89 -4.07
CA ARG A 133 -11.25 16.37 -5.41
C ARG A 133 -10.10 15.56 -6.00
N LEU A 134 -10.11 15.36 -7.31
CA LEU A 134 -9.08 14.63 -8.08
C LEU A 134 -7.67 15.18 -7.79
N ASP A 135 -7.60 16.46 -7.45
CA ASP A 135 -6.37 17.22 -7.38
C ASP A 135 -5.84 17.43 -5.94
N THR A 136 -6.64 17.11 -4.93
CA THR A 136 -6.34 17.48 -3.53
C THR A 136 -5.01 16.93 -3.02
N GLY A 137 -4.58 15.77 -3.54
CA GLY A 137 -3.34 15.12 -3.13
C GLY A 137 -2.07 15.82 -3.63
N GLN A 138 -2.11 16.46 -4.81
CA GLN A 138 -0.94 17.12 -5.39
C GLN A 138 -0.74 18.53 -4.81
N TYR A 139 -1.83 19.25 -4.51
CA TYR A 139 -1.75 20.62 -3.97
C TYR A 139 -1.24 20.73 -2.53
N HIS A 140 -1.13 19.61 -1.80
CA HIS A 140 -0.55 19.60 -0.44
C HIS A 140 0.95 19.88 -0.45
N HIS A 141 1.61 19.67 -1.57
CA HIS A 141 3.06 19.69 -1.66
C HIS A 141 3.62 20.94 -2.31
N ILE A 142 2.76 21.90 -2.69
CA ILE A 142 3.22 23.26 -2.95
C ILE A 142 3.76 23.78 -1.62
N PRO A 143 5.08 23.99 -1.46
CA PRO A 143 5.75 23.95 -0.17
C PRO A 143 5.27 25.08 0.73
N VAL A 144 4.38 24.82 1.71
CA VAL A 144 4.01 25.85 2.71
C VAL A 144 5.18 25.92 3.68
N GLN A 145 6.29 26.52 3.22
CA GLN A 145 7.34 26.99 4.10
C GLN A 145 6.80 28.21 4.84
N ARG A 146 6.02 27.96 5.89
CA ARG A 146 5.99 28.88 7.02
C ARG A 146 7.02 28.36 8.02
N ASN A 147 8.12 29.09 8.13
CA ASN A 147 8.91 29.14 9.35
C ASN A 147 8.01 29.69 10.47
N ASN A 148 7.18 28.83 11.05
CA ASN A 148 6.49 29.10 12.31
C ASN A 148 6.49 27.80 13.12
N PRO A 149 7.35 27.68 14.15
CA PRO A 149 7.41 26.50 15.00
C PRO A 149 6.25 26.56 16.00
N SER A 150 5.04 26.28 15.54
CA SER A 150 3.87 26.07 16.41
C SER A 150 3.03 24.88 15.96
N GLY A 151 3.67 23.90 15.31
CA GLY A 151 3.19 22.52 15.31
C GLY A 151 3.78 21.81 16.52
N ASN A 152 2.94 21.24 17.39
CA ASN A 152 3.41 20.32 18.43
C ASN A 152 4.12 19.14 17.76
N ILE A 153 5.45 19.19 17.69
CA ILE A 153 6.31 18.11 17.25
C ILE A 153 6.18 16.99 18.29
N ARG A 154 5.41 15.96 17.98
CA ARG A 154 5.46 14.71 18.75
C ARG A 154 6.57 13.85 18.15
N SER A 155 7.75 13.92 18.74
CA SER A 155 8.82 12.96 18.48
C SER A 155 8.50 11.66 19.21
N GLU A 156 7.94 10.69 18.49
CA GLU A 156 7.87 9.30 18.99
C GLU A 156 8.99 8.48 18.35
N LEU A 157 10.05 8.20 19.10
CA LEU A 157 11.02 7.17 18.77
C LEU A 157 10.33 5.81 18.95
N LYS A 158 9.85 5.23 17.86
CA LYS A 158 9.31 3.87 17.84
C LYS A 158 10.20 2.99 16.97
N GLU A 159 10.67 1.87 17.53
CA GLU A 159 11.16 0.78 16.72
C GLU A 159 10.10 0.41 15.68
N ILE A 160 10.51 0.25 14.42
CA ILE A 160 9.63 -0.17 13.31
C ILE A 160 9.35 -1.67 13.47
N ASN A 161 8.66 -2.05 14.54
CA ASN A 161 8.22 -3.42 14.76
C ASN A 161 6.85 -3.63 14.10
N LEU A 162 6.80 -4.60 13.19
CA LEU A 162 5.57 -5.06 12.55
C LEU A 162 4.56 -5.54 13.61
N ASN A 163 3.49 -4.76 13.83
CA ASN A 163 2.41 -5.16 14.71
C ASN A 163 1.39 -6.05 13.95
N ILE A 164 1.67 -7.35 13.94
CA ILE A 164 0.85 -8.34 13.25
C ILE A 164 -0.49 -8.57 13.93
N ASP A 165 -0.53 -8.52 15.26
CA ASP A 165 -1.78 -8.73 16.00
C ASP A 165 -2.81 -7.63 15.69
N ALA A 166 -2.35 -6.38 15.54
CA ALA A 166 -3.20 -5.27 15.07
C ALA A 166 -3.72 -5.52 13.64
N ARG A 167 -2.86 -5.97 12.73
CA ARG A 167 -3.23 -6.30 11.33
C ARG A 167 -4.24 -7.45 11.26
N LEU A 168 -4.02 -8.52 12.01
CA LEU A 168 -4.94 -9.65 12.13
C LEU A 168 -6.25 -9.25 12.82
N SER A 169 -6.23 -8.28 13.74
CA SER A 169 -7.44 -7.71 14.34
C SER A 169 -8.29 -6.98 13.29
N ILE A 170 -7.67 -6.15 12.44
CA ILE A 170 -8.36 -5.47 11.32
C ILE A 170 -8.92 -6.49 10.33
N ALA A 171 -8.15 -7.53 10.01
CA ALA A 171 -8.60 -8.62 9.14
C ALA A 171 -9.83 -9.35 9.72
N ARG A 172 -9.81 -9.69 11.01
CA ARG A 172 -10.95 -10.30 11.72
C ARG A 172 -12.20 -9.43 11.68
N ARG A 173 -12.06 -8.14 11.99
CA ARG A 173 -13.18 -7.19 11.92
C ARG A 173 -13.78 -7.11 10.51
N THR A 174 -12.92 -7.13 9.49
CA THR A 174 -13.34 -7.13 8.09
C THR A 174 -14.10 -8.40 7.74
N LEU A 175 -13.62 -9.56 8.21
CA LEU A 175 -14.31 -10.83 8.02
C LEU A 175 -15.68 -10.86 8.73
N TYR A 176 -15.76 -10.40 9.98
CA TYR A 176 -17.02 -10.37 10.74
C TYR A 176 -18.10 -9.51 10.08
N PHE A 177 -17.72 -8.43 9.42
CA PHE A 177 -18.64 -7.65 8.61
C PHE A 177 -19.22 -8.46 7.44
N LEU A 178 -18.41 -9.33 6.84
CA LEU A 178 -18.78 -10.17 5.69
C LEU A 178 -19.50 -11.46 6.06
N ILE A 179 -19.52 -11.87 7.33
CA ILE A 179 -20.29 -13.06 7.75
C ILE A 179 -21.77 -12.89 7.40
N LYS A 180 -22.32 -11.67 7.55
CA LYS A 180 -23.72 -11.37 7.20
C LYS A 180 -24.03 -11.54 5.71
N THR A 181 -23.01 -11.55 4.85
CA THR A 181 -23.19 -11.79 3.41
C THR A 181 -23.07 -13.28 3.06
N GLY A 182 -23.06 -14.17 4.04
CA GLY A 182 -22.97 -15.62 3.85
C GLY A 182 -21.54 -16.17 3.80
N VAL A 183 -20.51 -15.41 4.18
CA VAL A 183 -19.11 -15.88 4.24
C VAL A 183 -18.87 -16.69 5.52
N HIS A 184 -19.56 -17.83 5.63
CA HIS A 184 -19.42 -18.82 6.70
C HIS A 184 -19.67 -20.23 6.14
N GLY A 185 -19.38 -21.27 6.92
CA GLY A 185 -19.41 -22.66 6.44
C GLY A 185 -20.79 -23.26 6.31
N SER A 186 -21.56 -23.32 7.39
CA SER A 186 -22.88 -23.95 7.41
C SER A 186 -23.93 -23.02 6.82
N ASN A 187 -24.67 -23.46 5.79
CA ASN A 187 -25.71 -22.68 5.11
C ASN A 187 -25.23 -21.33 4.54
N GLY A 188 -23.93 -21.20 4.26
CA GLY A 188 -23.34 -20.02 3.66
C GLY A 188 -23.25 -20.10 2.13
N LEU A 189 -22.51 -19.16 1.56
CA LEU A 189 -22.13 -19.18 0.15
C LEU A 189 -21.24 -20.39 -0.16
N ASN A 190 -21.25 -20.82 -1.43
CA ASN A 190 -20.31 -21.82 -1.94
C ASN A 190 -18.87 -21.51 -1.47
N PRO A 191 -18.11 -22.51 -0.96
CA PRO A 191 -16.74 -22.31 -0.48
C PRO A 191 -15.83 -21.55 -1.45
N ALA A 192 -15.95 -21.78 -2.76
CA ALA A 192 -15.18 -21.08 -3.78
C ALA A 192 -15.53 -19.58 -3.85
N THR A 193 -16.81 -19.25 -3.74
CA THR A 193 -17.29 -17.85 -3.71
C THR A 193 -16.85 -17.17 -2.41
N SER A 194 -17.01 -17.83 -1.27
CA SER A 194 -16.52 -17.37 0.03
C SER A 194 -15.02 -17.10 0.01
N PHE A 195 -14.24 -17.99 -0.60
CA PHE A 195 -12.81 -17.82 -0.77
C PHE A 195 -12.46 -16.61 -1.66
N LYS A 196 -13.17 -16.42 -2.77
CA LYS A 196 -12.96 -15.25 -3.65
C LYS A 196 -13.24 -13.94 -2.91
N ILE A 197 -14.33 -13.87 -2.14
CA ILE A 197 -14.65 -12.71 -1.29
C ILE A 197 -13.54 -12.50 -0.24
N TYR A 198 -13.09 -13.57 0.41
CA TYR A 198 -11.98 -13.52 1.36
C TYR A 198 -10.68 -12.99 0.73
N GLN A 199 -10.30 -13.49 -0.46
CA GLN A 199 -9.12 -13.04 -1.20
C GLN A 199 -9.20 -11.55 -1.57
N CYS A 200 -10.40 -11.05 -1.90
CA CYS A 200 -10.59 -9.66 -2.30
C CYS A 200 -10.55 -8.68 -1.13
N TYR A 201 -11.17 -9.02 0.01
CA TYR A 201 -11.41 -8.03 1.08
C TYR A 201 -10.63 -8.28 2.37
N VAL A 202 -10.43 -9.54 2.76
CA VAL A 202 -9.89 -9.91 4.06
C VAL A 202 -8.41 -10.20 3.97
N LEU A 203 -8.00 -11.05 3.03
CA LEU A 203 -6.62 -11.47 2.82
C LEU A 203 -5.64 -10.31 2.58
N PRO A 204 -6.00 -9.21 1.88
CA PRO A 204 -5.11 -8.07 1.71
C PRO A 204 -4.77 -7.34 3.01
N ARG A 205 -5.63 -7.41 4.05
CA ARG A 205 -5.46 -6.67 5.31
C ARG A 205 -4.19 -7.09 6.08
N PRO A 206 -3.91 -8.39 6.31
CA PRO A 206 -2.70 -8.79 7.01
C PRO A 206 -1.44 -8.70 6.14
N ILE A 207 -1.55 -8.93 4.83
CA ILE A 207 -0.38 -9.06 3.94
C ILE A 207 0.12 -7.76 3.32
N CYS A 208 -0.69 -6.69 3.29
CA CYS A 208 -0.26 -5.41 2.74
C CYS A 208 0.96 -4.85 3.52
N GLY A 209 2.05 -4.54 2.83
CA GLY A 209 3.33 -4.11 3.40
C GLY A 209 4.31 -5.26 3.73
N LEU A 210 3.88 -6.52 3.67
CA LEU A 210 4.78 -7.67 3.81
C LEU A 210 5.58 -7.96 2.53
N GLU A 211 5.33 -7.19 1.47
CA GLU A 211 6.18 -7.16 0.28
C GLU A 211 7.62 -6.75 0.60
N ILE A 212 7.84 -5.99 1.67
CA ILE A 212 9.16 -5.46 2.04
C ILE A 212 9.56 -5.91 3.45
N LEU A 213 8.59 -5.86 4.38
CA LEU A 213 8.86 -6.10 5.78
C LEU A 213 8.87 -7.61 6.06
N PRO A 214 10.01 -8.20 6.44
CA PRO A 214 10.11 -9.64 6.68
C PRO A 214 9.32 -10.04 7.94
N LEU A 215 8.72 -11.22 7.91
CA LEU A 215 8.11 -11.85 9.07
C LEU A 215 9.10 -12.78 9.76
N ASN A 216 9.09 -12.81 11.09
CA ASN A 216 9.74 -13.88 11.84
C ASN A 216 8.94 -15.19 11.72
N ASN A 217 9.56 -16.34 11.96
CA ASN A 217 8.89 -17.65 11.83
C ASN A 217 7.61 -17.75 12.70
N SER A 218 7.68 -17.33 13.96
CA SER A 218 6.51 -17.30 14.87
C SER A 218 5.36 -16.42 14.35
N GLN A 219 5.72 -15.30 13.71
CA GLN A 219 4.77 -14.36 13.14
C GLN A 219 4.11 -14.91 11.87
N MET A 220 4.88 -15.60 11.03
CA MET A 220 4.39 -16.33 9.88
C MET A 220 3.42 -17.44 10.31
N ASP A 221 3.77 -18.22 11.34
CA ASP A 221 2.91 -19.28 11.87
C ASP A 221 1.57 -18.77 12.38
N LYS A 222 1.57 -17.65 13.12
CA LYS A 222 0.34 -17.00 13.58
C LYS A 222 -0.55 -16.59 12.39
N SER A 223 0.06 -16.01 11.35
CA SER A 223 -0.66 -15.54 10.17
C SER A 223 -1.20 -16.72 9.32
N ASN A 224 -0.40 -17.78 9.18
CA ASN A 224 -0.79 -19.04 8.54
C ASN A 224 -1.96 -19.71 9.28
N LYS A 225 -1.91 -19.78 10.61
CA LYS A 225 -3.01 -20.32 11.43
C LYS A 225 -4.30 -19.51 11.22
N PHE A 226 -4.21 -18.18 11.15
CA PHE A 226 -5.37 -17.34 10.83
C PHE A 226 -5.93 -17.64 9.44
N HIS A 227 -5.06 -17.73 8.42
CA HIS A 227 -5.47 -18.04 7.05
C HIS A 227 -6.17 -19.41 6.96
N LEU A 228 -5.53 -20.47 7.45
CA LEU A 228 -6.05 -21.83 7.42
C LEU A 228 -7.34 -22.00 8.23
N LYS A 229 -7.47 -21.32 9.38
CA LYS A 229 -8.71 -21.35 10.17
C LYS A 229 -9.91 -20.86 9.36
N ASN A 230 -9.74 -19.79 8.58
CA ASN A 230 -10.81 -19.25 7.75
C ASN A 230 -11.11 -20.18 6.57
N LEU A 231 -10.09 -20.74 5.90
CA LEU A 231 -10.31 -21.68 4.80
C LEU A 231 -11.03 -22.96 5.24
N LYS A 232 -10.72 -23.47 6.45
CA LYS A 232 -11.46 -24.58 7.07
C LYS A 232 -12.92 -24.20 7.31
N SER A 233 -13.15 -22.99 7.83
CA SER A 233 -14.49 -22.48 8.08
C SER A 233 -15.32 -22.35 6.79
N PHE A 234 -14.75 -21.93 5.67
CA PHE A 234 -15.50 -21.80 4.41
C PHE A 234 -15.91 -23.14 3.83
N GLN A 235 -15.13 -24.19 4.07
CA GLN A 235 -15.37 -25.55 3.58
C GLN A 235 -16.12 -26.42 4.59
N SER A 236 -16.52 -25.88 5.75
CA SER A 236 -17.10 -26.64 6.86
C SER A 236 -16.25 -27.83 7.32
N LEU A 237 -14.92 -27.69 7.23
CA LEU A 237 -13.97 -28.75 7.59
C LEU A 237 -13.64 -28.74 9.08
N PRO A 238 -13.41 -29.92 9.70
CA PRO A 238 -12.94 -30.02 11.07
C PRO A 238 -11.62 -29.27 11.33
N ILE A 239 -11.43 -28.82 12.58
CA ILE A 239 -10.19 -28.14 13.01
C ILE A 239 -8.95 -29.02 12.81
N ARG A 240 -9.09 -30.34 12.92
CA ARG A 240 -7.99 -31.31 12.78
C ARG A 240 -7.60 -31.63 11.33
N THR A 241 -8.34 -31.13 10.33
CA THR A 241 -8.03 -31.41 8.93
C THR A 241 -6.63 -30.92 8.56
N ALA A 242 -5.89 -31.75 7.84
CA ALA A 242 -4.53 -31.46 7.41
C ALA A 242 -4.48 -30.21 6.51
N SER A 243 -3.50 -29.33 6.76
CA SER A 243 -3.38 -28.05 6.05
C SER A 243 -3.24 -28.21 4.53
N CYS A 244 -2.50 -29.22 4.07
CA CYS A 244 -2.32 -29.50 2.64
C CYS A 244 -3.63 -29.85 1.93
N ALA A 245 -4.46 -30.70 2.54
CA ALA A 245 -5.78 -31.04 2.02
C ALA A 245 -6.71 -29.80 1.96
N VAL A 246 -6.71 -28.97 3.00
CA VAL A 246 -7.54 -27.74 3.05
C VAL A 246 -7.20 -26.79 1.90
N LEU A 247 -5.91 -26.61 1.61
CA LEU A 247 -5.43 -25.73 0.54
C LEU A 247 -5.77 -26.29 -0.84
N LEU A 248 -5.54 -27.58 -1.06
CA LEU A 248 -5.78 -28.22 -2.36
C LEU A 248 -7.27 -28.32 -2.71
N LEU A 249 -8.14 -28.65 -1.74
CA LEU A 249 -9.59 -28.76 -1.95
C LEU A 249 -10.22 -27.46 -2.45
N ILE A 250 -9.82 -26.33 -1.87
CA ILE A 250 -10.34 -25.01 -2.25
C ILE A 250 -9.54 -24.35 -3.39
N GLY A 251 -8.39 -24.93 -3.77
CA GLY A 251 -7.45 -24.35 -4.74
C GLY A 251 -6.73 -23.10 -4.23
N ALA A 252 -6.54 -22.96 -2.92
CA ALA A 252 -5.81 -21.86 -2.30
C ALA A 252 -4.30 -22.13 -2.27
N LEU A 253 -3.52 -21.05 -2.29
CA LEU A 253 -2.09 -21.09 -1.99
C LEU A 253 -1.86 -20.89 -0.49
N ALA A 254 -0.71 -21.37 0.01
CA ALA A 254 -0.27 -21.02 1.35
C ALA A 254 -0.10 -19.49 1.49
N LEU A 255 -0.25 -18.95 2.71
CA LEU A 255 -0.12 -17.50 2.91
C LEU A 255 1.27 -16.99 2.51
N GLU A 256 2.30 -17.79 2.75
CA GLU A 256 3.67 -17.52 2.36
C GLU A 256 3.80 -17.34 0.84
N ALA A 257 3.18 -18.22 0.04
CA ALA A 257 3.12 -18.09 -1.40
C ALA A 257 2.43 -16.79 -1.86
N GLU A 258 1.36 -16.39 -1.16
CA GLU A 258 0.66 -15.14 -1.43
C GLU A 258 1.52 -13.90 -1.13
N ILE A 259 2.39 -13.99 -0.11
CA ILE A 259 3.39 -12.95 0.20
C ILE A 259 4.45 -12.92 -0.90
N HIS A 260 5.02 -14.06 -1.28
CA HIS A 260 6.05 -14.16 -2.31
C HIS A 260 5.56 -13.61 -3.67
N LYS A 261 4.32 -13.89 -4.04
CA LYS A 261 3.70 -13.33 -5.25
C LYS A 261 3.72 -11.80 -5.25
N ARG A 262 3.45 -11.18 -4.09
CA ARG A 262 3.44 -9.72 -3.94
C ARG A 262 4.86 -9.14 -3.86
N GLN A 263 5.79 -9.84 -3.22
CA GLN A 263 7.21 -9.49 -3.19
C GLN A 263 7.81 -9.45 -4.61
N LEU A 264 7.60 -10.48 -5.41
CA LEU A 264 8.06 -10.53 -6.80
C LEU A 264 7.32 -9.53 -7.70
N THR A 265 6.04 -9.26 -7.44
CA THR A 265 5.33 -8.17 -8.15
C THR A 265 5.89 -6.80 -7.77
N PHE A 266 6.30 -6.62 -6.51
CA PHE A 266 6.91 -5.38 -6.03
C PHE A 266 8.31 -5.18 -6.62
N LEU A 267 9.13 -6.24 -6.70
CA LEU A 267 10.42 -6.22 -7.40
C LEU A 267 10.28 -5.64 -8.81
N HIS A 268 9.31 -6.13 -9.59
CA HIS A 268 9.08 -5.61 -10.94
C HIS A 268 8.77 -4.12 -10.95
N ASN A 269 7.93 -3.63 -10.02
CA ASN A 269 7.62 -2.20 -9.93
C ASN A 269 8.87 -1.37 -9.54
N VAL A 270 9.79 -1.93 -8.75
CA VAL A 270 11.04 -1.26 -8.36
C VAL A 270 11.99 -1.20 -9.57
N LEU A 271 12.19 -2.31 -10.28
CA LEU A 271 13.05 -2.37 -11.46
C LEU A 271 12.50 -1.56 -12.64
N SER A 272 11.17 -1.46 -12.78
CA SER A 272 10.52 -0.66 -13.82
C SER A 272 10.36 0.81 -13.44
N CYS A 273 10.88 1.26 -12.29
CA CYS A 273 10.60 2.59 -11.78
C CYS A 273 11.38 3.66 -12.56
N GLU A 274 10.68 4.71 -12.99
CA GLU A 274 11.30 5.84 -13.70
C GLU A 274 12.05 6.80 -12.77
N ASN A 275 11.74 6.76 -11.47
CA ASN A 275 12.32 7.64 -10.47
C ASN A 275 13.79 7.32 -10.19
N ASN A 276 14.67 8.30 -10.45
CA ASN A 276 16.11 8.17 -10.31
C ASN A 276 16.52 7.73 -8.89
N THR A 277 15.92 8.28 -7.84
CA THR A 277 16.28 7.91 -6.45
C THR A 277 16.02 6.43 -6.15
N ILE A 278 14.94 5.87 -6.66
CA ILE A 278 14.65 4.43 -6.50
C ILE A 278 15.59 3.59 -7.36
N ARG A 279 15.84 4.02 -8.60
CA ARG A 279 16.75 3.32 -9.53
C ARG A 279 18.16 3.25 -8.96
N ASP A 280 18.73 4.40 -8.60
CA ASP A 280 20.10 4.51 -8.06
C ASP A 280 20.26 3.70 -6.77
N LEU A 281 19.25 3.75 -5.88
CA LEU A 281 19.23 2.92 -4.67
C LEU A 281 19.21 1.43 -5.02
N SER A 282 18.38 1.03 -5.98
CA SER A 282 18.23 -0.38 -6.38
C SER A 282 19.51 -0.91 -7.00
N GLU A 283 20.07 -0.20 -7.98
CA GLU A 283 21.34 -0.56 -8.62
C GLU A 283 22.47 -0.69 -7.60
N ARG A 284 22.59 0.29 -6.70
CA ARG A 284 23.59 0.25 -5.62
C ARG A 284 23.41 -0.98 -4.72
N GLN A 285 22.19 -1.26 -4.26
CA GLN A 285 21.95 -2.41 -3.37
C GLN A 285 22.17 -3.75 -4.07
N ILE A 286 21.84 -3.85 -5.37
CA ILE A 286 22.11 -5.05 -6.18
C ILE A 286 23.62 -5.26 -6.37
N LEU A 287 24.39 -4.20 -6.58
CA LEU A 287 25.86 -4.30 -6.65
C LEU A 287 26.49 -4.66 -5.29
N MET A 288 25.89 -4.18 -4.20
CA MET A 288 26.31 -4.48 -2.82
C MET A 288 25.76 -5.82 -2.29
N ASN A 289 25.00 -6.57 -3.09
CA ASN A 289 24.20 -7.74 -2.66
C ASN A 289 25.06 -8.80 -1.94
N MET A 290 26.36 -8.92 -2.24
CA MET A 290 27.25 -9.88 -1.56
C MET A 290 27.59 -9.53 -0.09
N GLN A 291 27.29 -8.32 0.40
CA GLN A 291 27.73 -7.83 1.71
C GLN A 291 26.60 -7.62 2.73
N ASN A 292 25.33 -7.64 2.34
CA ASN A 292 24.20 -7.28 3.21
C ASN A 292 23.02 -8.29 3.20
N PRO A 293 23.07 -9.40 3.94
CA PRO A 293 22.02 -10.42 3.97
C PRO A 293 20.63 -9.92 4.41
N THR A 294 20.54 -8.70 4.97
CA THR A 294 19.26 -8.15 5.45
C THR A 294 18.51 -7.33 4.41
N SER A 295 19.15 -6.96 3.30
CA SER A 295 18.56 -6.23 2.17
C SER A 295 17.37 -6.98 1.56
N PHE A 296 16.43 -6.23 0.99
CA PHE A 296 15.35 -6.77 0.18
C PHE A 296 15.85 -7.63 -0.98
N PHE A 297 16.88 -7.18 -1.71
CA PHE A 297 17.34 -7.88 -2.92
C PHE A 297 17.90 -9.25 -2.62
N ASN A 298 18.69 -9.41 -1.56
CA ASN A 298 19.19 -10.72 -1.13
C ASN A 298 18.09 -11.72 -0.79
N LYS A 299 17.04 -11.25 -0.11
CA LYS A 299 15.88 -12.10 0.20
C LYS A 299 15.17 -12.53 -1.08
N ILE A 300 14.98 -11.61 -2.01
CA ILE A 300 14.36 -11.92 -3.30
C ILE A 300 15.22 -12.87 -4.11
N GLU A 301 16.54 -12.67 -4.16
CA GLU A 301 17.47 -13.56 -4.85
C GLU A 301 17.37 -14.97 -4.28
N SER A 302 17.35 -15.10 -2.94
CA SER A 302 17.14 -16.40 -2.30
C SER A 302 15.81 -17.05 -2.71
N LEU A 303 14.74 -16.28 -2.91
CA LEU A 303 13.45 -16.80 -3.36
C LEU A 303 13.47 -17.20 -4.84
N LEU A 304 14.16 -16.43 -5.70
CA LEU A 304 14.28 -16.72 -7.13
C LEU A 304 15.09 -17.99 -7.36
N SER A 305 16.30 -18.06 -6.79
CA SER A 305 17.23 -19.17 -7.02
C SER A 305 16.81 -20.47 -6.33
N SER A 306 16.19 -20.41 -5.14
CA SER A 306 15.89 -21.63 -4.36
C SER A 306 14.48 -22.20 -4.56
N SER A 307 13.52 -21.39 -4.99
CA SER A 307 12.09 -21.74 -4.83
C SER A 307 11.25 -21.70 -6.10
N TYR A 308 11.55 -20.90 -7.12
CA TYR A 308 10.56 -20.66 -8.20
C TYR A 308 11.04 -20.84 -9.65
N GLU A 309 12.32 -21.18 -9.90
CA GLU A 309 12.86 -21.31 -11.27
C GLU A 309 12.56 -20.06 -12.14
N VAL A 310 12.57 -18.89 -11.52
CA VAL A 310 12.34 -17.59 -12.17
C VAL A 310 13.69 -16.92 -12.42
N PRO A 311 13.85 -16.10 -13.49
CA PRO A 311 15.12 -15.43 -13.78
C PRO A 311 15.66 -14.64 -12.57
N GLU A 312 16.98 -14.72 -12.39
CA GLU A 312 17.73 -13.95 -11.38
C GLU A 312 17.58 -12.43 -11.60
N ILE A 313 17.84 -11.64 -10.56
CA ILE A 313 17.66 -10.18 -10.60
C ILE A 313 18.56 -9.56 -11.68
N THR A 314 19.78 -10.07 -11.86
CA THR A 314 20.74 -9.62 -12.88
C THR A 314 20.19 -9.81 -14.30
N ALA A 315 19.58 -10.97 -14.58
CA ALA A 315 18.92 -11.24 -15.86
C ALA A 315 17.70 -10.32 -16.08
N LEU A 316 16.94 -10.03 -15.02
CA LEU A 316 15.79 -9.13 -15.08
C LEU A 316 16.20 -7.67 -15.35
N GLN A 317 17.37 -7.23 -14.91
CA GLN A 317 17.90 -5.89 -15.24
C GLN A 317 18.25 -5.76 -16.72
N GLN A 318 18.75 -6.83 -17.35
CA GLN A 318 19.11 -6.84 -18.77
C GLN A 318 17.87 -6.86 -19.66
N CYS A 319 16.86 -7.66 -19.29
CA CYS A 319 15.64 -7.80 -20.07
C CYS A 319 14.42 -7.92 -19.13
N LEU A 320 13.82 -6.77 -18.82
CA LEU A 320 12.64 -6.73 -17.96
C LEU A 320 11.37 -7.07 -18.75
N PRO A 321 10.65 -8.16 -18.42
CA PRO A 321 9.40 -8.49 -19.09
C PRO A 321 8.31 -7.44 -18.80
N THR A 322 7.30 -7.39 -19.66
CA THR A 322 6.12 -6.54 -19.41
C THR A 322 5.43 -6.95 -18.11
N LYS A 323 4.80 -5.99 -17.42
CA LYS A 323 4.14 -6.21 -16.13
C LYS A 323 3.10 -7.33 -16.16
N LEU A 324 2.37 -7.48 -17.26
CA LEU A 324 1.37 -8.54 -17.45
C LEU A 324 2.01 -9.91 -17.63
N SER A 325 3.07 -9.99 -18.45
CA SER A 325 3.84 -11.22 -18.65
C SER A 325 4.45 -11.67 -17.32
N TRP A 326 5.15 -10.76 -16.62
CA TRP A 326 5.77 -11.03 -15.33
C TRP A 326 4.77 -11.57 -14.29
N LYS A 327 3.63 -10.91 -14.14
CA LYS A 327 2.58 -11.37 -13.21
C LYS A 327 2.07 -12.77 -13.55
N SER A 328 2.01 -13.11 -14.83
CA SER A 328 1.55 -14.42 -15.29
C SER A 328 2.61 -15.48 -14.99
N THR A 329 3.87 -15.23 -15.32
CA THR A 329 5.01 -16.11 -15.02
C THR A 329 5.11 -16.37 -13.52
N VAL A 330 5.19 -15.33 -12.69
CA VAL A 330 5.26 -15.45 -11.23
C VAL A 330 4.08 -16.25 -10.67
N LYS A 331 2.87 -16.02 -11.17
CA LYS A 331 1.69 -16.74 -10.71
C LYS A 331 1.76 -18.23 -11.06
N ILE A 332 2.26 -18.58 -12.25
CA ILE A 332 2.40 -19.97 -12.70
C ILE A 332 3.49 -20.66 -11.88
N SER A 333 4.70 -20.12 -11.86
CA SER A 333 5.84 -20.69 -11.14
C SER A 333 5.57 -20.92 -9.66
N ILE A 334 5.00 -19.93 -8.96
CA ILE A 334 4.62 -20.09 -7.54
C ILE A 334 3.56 -21.19 -7.39
N ARG A 335 2.56 -21.22 -8.27
CA ARG A 335 1.50 -22.21 -8.17
C ARG A 335 2.02 -23.62 -8.40
N GLU A 336 2.89 -23.82 -9.37
CA GLU A 336 3.48 -25.12 -9.69
C GLU A 336 4.33 -25.62 -8.52
N PHE A 337 5.27 -24.80 -8.03
CA PHE A 337 6.09 -25.13 -6.87
C PHE A 337 5.25 -25.52 -5.65
N TRP A 338 4.28 -24.68 -5.27
CA TRP A 338 3.45 -24.97 -4.09
C TRP A 338 2.51 -26.15 -4.32
N THR A 339 2.03 -26.38 -5.53
CA THR A 339 1.20 -27.55 -5.82
C THR A 339 2.02 -28.85 -5.68
N GLN A 340 3.25 -28.87 -6.18
CA GLN A 340 4.17 -30.01 -6.03
C GLN A 340 4.52 -30.24 -4.56
N LYS A 341 4.87 -29.17 -3.82
CA LYS A 341 5.16 -29.22 -2.39
C LYS A 341 3.97 -29.78 -1.59
N LEU A 342 2.76 -29.28 -1.82
CA LEU A 342 1.57 -29.75 -1.13
C LEU A 342 1.19 -31.20 -1.49
N LYS A 343 1.44 -31.64 -2.73
CA LYS A 343 1.25 -33.04 -3.13
C LYS A 343 2.24 -33.98 -2.45
N SER A 344 3.50 -33.56 -2.32
CA SER A 344 4.52 -34.27 -1.54
C SER A 344 4.13 -34.37 -0.05
N ASP A 345 3.63 -33.28 0.53
CA ASP A 345 3.16 -33.27 1.91
C ASP A 345 1.95 -34.20 2.15
N ILE A 346 1.13 -34.45 1.12
CA ILE A 346 0.04 -35.44 1.19
C ILE A 346 0.60 -36.85 1.18
N SER A 347 1.52 -37.17 0.27
CA SER A 347 2.05 -38.54 0.15
C SER A 347 2.80 -38.98 1.40
N GLN A 348 3.36 -38.05 2.18
CA GLN A 348 3.99 -38.33 3.48
C GLN A 348 2.99 -38.57 4.62
N LYS A 349 1.70 -38.21 4.47
CA LYS A 349 0.70 -38.34 5.53
C LYS A 349 -0.13 -39.60 5.35
N SER A 350 0.13 -40.56 6.23
CA SER A 350 -0.61 -41.85 6.29
C SER A 350 -2.14 -41.69 6.38
N SER A 351 -2.63 -40.63 7.01
CA SER A 351 -4.07 -40.36 7.17
C SER A 351 -4.80 -39.86 5.92
N LEU A 352 -4.08 -39.60 4.82
CA LEU A 352 -4.65 -39.11 3.55
C LEU A 352 -4.41 -40.06 2.36
N ASN A 353 -3.64 -41.15 2.56
CA ASN A 353 -3.28 -42.13 1.53
C ASN A 353 -4.20 -43.38 1.52
N THR A 354 -5.31 -43.34 2.26
CA THR A 354 -6.39 -44.34 2.22
C THR A 354 -7.45 -43.93 1.23
#